data_AF-A0A1V5M298-F1
#
_entry.id   AF-A0A1V5M298-F1
#
_cell.length_a   1.000
_cell.length_b   1.000
_cell.length_c   1.000
_cell.angle_alpha   90.00
_cell.angle_beta   90.00
_cell.angle_gamma   90.00
#
_symmetry.space_group_name_H-M   'P 1'
#
loop_
_entity.id
_entity.type
_entity.pdbx_description
1 polymer ?
#
loop_
_entity_poly.entity_id
_entity_poly.type
_entity_poly.pdbx_seq_one_letter_code
_entity_poly.pdbx_strand_id
1 'polypeptide(L)'
;MRAGHPHITADMKDPLHPRMWWQVPFYYREGLNYFMGSVSKIVRIDADNPGMSVDLHSGEAAQFYFGEESYFVRTLFAMRLPLSRPSHAQYYLKPDGNWTLLIPAISYKLSVTGAMIPYFSSVLEVLPSGWYNVWSPEEAGRNFPGAPLFPLELGRLYAESYGKFKSGLVNYYDTVLGRNNIYEVSEDSVAGGYSPDDVHVAADNRFPFYQVFEGLGLTQMIPLEPVGPSFALSEVLLFDGGTGAVRSYIPGAEFSLNGPRKAEKQVWTALPTFPHEKYKAVEARIKTGADGKVYWLFTVVNITADQSVFAKLVLVDARELTPFAFDSQESVDSFLRGPN
;
A
#
# COMPACT_ATOMS: atom_id res chain seq x y z
N MET A 1 3.36 16.83 21.42
CA MET A 1 3.22 16.68 19.96
C MET A 1 2.10 15.69 19.65
N ARG A 2 1.34 15.89 18.58
CA ARG A 2 0.29 14.97 18.11
C ARG A 2 0.81 14.20 16.90
N ALA A 3 0.70 12.88 16.89
CA ALA A 3 1.05 12.08 15.72
C ALA A 3 0.01 12.29 14.62
N GLY A 4 0.46 12.41 13.38
CA GLY A 4 -0.39 12.41 12.20
C GLY A 4 -0.60 11.00 11.63
N HIS A 5 -1.06 10.95 10.39
CA HIS A 5 -1.32 9.71 9.69
C HIS A 5 -0.01 9.05 9.26
N PRO A 6 0.19 7.75 9.56
CA PRO A 6 1.33 7.01 9.07
C PRO A 6 1.23 6.81 7.54
N HIS A 7 2.36 6.87 6.85
CA HIS A 7 2.46 6.52 5.44
C HIS A 7 3.75 5.75 5.17
N ILE A 8 3.76 4.96 4.10
CA ILE A 8 4.95 4.21 3.69
C ILE A 8 5.72 4.99 2.61
N THR A 9 7.03 4.79 2.53
CA THR A 9 7.89 5.34 1.46
C THR A 9 9.03 4.37 1.19
N ALA A 10 9.53 4.32 -0.04
CA ALA A 10 10.77 3.62 -0.37
C ALA A 10 11.93 4.62 -0.42
N ASP A 11 13.01 4.31 0.30
CA ASP A 11 14.30 4.98 0.14
C ASP A 11 15.04 4.31 -1.02
N MET A 12 15.12 5.03 -2.13
CA MET A 12 15.72 4.54 -3.38
C MET A 12 17.21 4.90 -3.52
N LYS A 13 17.90 5.28 -2.43
CA LYS A 13 19.36 5.57 -2.45
C LYS A 13 20.19 4.37 -2.92
N ASP A 14 19.79 3.15 -2.56
CA ASP A 14 20.30 1.90 -3.15
C ASP A 14 19.18 1.29 -4.01
N PRO A 15 19.22 1.45 -5.35
CA PRO A 15 18.19 0.91 -6.24
C PRO A 15 18.12 -0.62 -6.24
N LEU A 16 19.19 -1.32 -5.83
CA LEU A 16 19.23 -2.78 -5.78
C LEU A 16 18.63 -3.31 -4.47
N HIS A 17 18.74 -2.55 -3.39
CA HIS A 17 18.18 -2.90 -2.08
C HIS A 17 17.41 -1.71 -1.46
N PRO A 18 16.31 -1.30 -2.11
CA PRO A 18 15.51 -0.19 -1.63
C PRO A 18 14.88 -0.56 -0.29
N ARG A 19 14.93 0.37 0.66
CA ARG A 19 14.40 0.15 2.01
C ARG A 19 13.06 0.81 2.18
N MET A 20 12.10 0.07 2.71
CA MET A 20 10.78 0.60 3.02
C MET A 20 10.78 1.25 4.41
N TRP A 21 10.15 2.41 4.52
CA TRP A 21 10.03 3.16 5.76
C TRP A 21 8.58 3.52 6.03
N TRP A 22 8.08 3.14 7.20
CA TRP A 22 6.91 3.77 7.80
C TRP A 22 7.30 5.13 8.35
N GLN A 23 6.55 6.16 7.98
CA GLN A 23 6.80 7.52 8.40
C GLN A 23 5.59 8.08 9.14
N VAL A 24 5.83 8.75 10.26
CA VAL A 24 4.78 9.39 11.06
C VAL A 24 5.16 10.83 11.34
N PRO A 25 4.42 11.83 10.82
CA PRO A 25 4.67 13.23 11.13
C PRO A 25 4.19 13.56 12.55
N PHE A 26 4.93 14.42 13.25
CA PHE A 26 4.55 14.91 14.58
C PHE A 26 4.26 16.40 14.56
N TYR A 27 3.00 16.73 14.81
CA TYR A 27 2.48 18.09 14.87
C TYR A 27 2.73 18.72 16.25
N TYR A 28 2.95 20.04 16.25
CA TYR A 28 2.88 20.83 17.48
C TYR A 28 1.49 20.70 18.11
N ARG A 29 1.39 20.81 19.44
CA ARG A 29 0.11 20.78 20.18
C ARG A 29 -0.31 22.14 20.71
N GLU A 30 0.63 23.09 20.80
CA GLU A 30 0.42 24.38 21.44
C GLU A 30 1.19 25.48 20.70
N GLY A 31 0.80 26.74 20.94
CA GLY A 31 1.44 27.92 20.37
C GLY A 31 1.08 28.20 18.91
N LEU A 32 1.77 29.19 18.32
CA LEU A 32 1.51 29.63 16.94
C LEU A 32 1.65 28.49 15.92
N ASN A 33 2.63 27.60 16.12
CA ASN A 33 2.88 26.45 15.26
C ASN A 33 1.73 25.43 15.26
N TYR A 34 0.96 25.33 16.36
CA TYR A 34 -0.25 24.51 16.38
C TYR A 34 -1.34 25.10 15.48
N PHE A 35 -1.59 26.41 15.57
CA PHE A 35 -2.57 27.10 14.72
C PHE A 35 -2.19 27.06 13.24
N MET A 36 -0.90 27.09 12.93
CA MET A 36 -0.39 26.95 11.56
C MET A 36 -0.43 25.50 11.05
N GLY A 37 -0.69 24.51 11.91
CA GLY A 37 -0.63 23.09 11.55
C GLY A 37 0.77 22.63 11.18
N SER A 38 1.80 23.18 11.82
CA SER A 38 3.21 22.91 11.53
C SER A 38 3.63 21.50 11.98
N VAL A 39 4.58 20.91 11.25
CA VAL A 39 5.20 19.62 11.58
C VAL A 39 6.57 19.87 12.20
N SER A 40 6.80 19.28 13.36
CA SER A 40 8.03 19.45 14.14
C SER A 40 9.13 18.48 13.72
N LYS A 41 8.75 17.26 13.35
CA LYS A 41 9.64 16.18 12.93
C LYS A 41 8.82 15.06 12.33
N ILE A 42 9.51 14.13 11.70
CA ILE A 42 8.94 12.88 11.20
C ILE A 42 9.69 11.74 11.87
N VAL A 43 8.98 10.74 12.37
CA VAL A 43 9.60 9.51 12.86
C VAL A 43 9.59 8.50 11.72
N ARG A 44 10.76 7.94 11.39
CA ARG A 44 10.90 6.89 10.38
C ARG A 44 11.16 5.57 11.08
N ILE A 45 10.38 4.56 10.75
CA ILE A 45 10.49 3.20 11.26
C ILE A 45 10.79 2.31 10.06
N ASP A 46 11.86 1.53 10.15
CA ASP A 46 12.22 0.58 9.09
C ASP A 46 11.09 -0.46 8.97
N ALA A 47 10.43 -0.49 7.82
CA ALA A 47 9.29 -1.37 7.56
C ALA A 47 9.74 -2.79 7.19
N ASP A 48 10.99 -2.97 6.80
CA ASP A 48 11.57 -4.27 6.46
C ASP A 48 12.22 -4.94 7.68
N ASN A 49 12.46 -4.20 8.77
CA ASN A 49 13.01 -4.72 10.00
C ASN A 49 11.90 -5.03 11.04
N PRO A 50 11.71 -6.31 11.43
CA PRO A 50 10.76 -6.70 12.47
C PRO A 50 10.99 -6.08 13.84
N GLY A 51 12.23 -5.67 14.14
CA GLY A 51 12.57 -4.92 15.35
C GLY A 51 12.12 -3.45 15.31
N MET A 52 11.51 -2.99 14.19
CA MET A 52 11.01 -1.64 13.99
C MET A 52 12.06 -0.58 14.34
N SER A 53 13.30 -0.76 13.85
CA SER A 53 14.38 0.18 14.13
C SER A 53 14.00 1.58 13.70
N VAL A 54 14.15 2.54 14.60
CA VAL A 54 13.73 3.92 14.40
C VAL A 54 14.91 4.77 13.94
N ASP A 55 14.77 5.44 12.79
CA ASP A 55 15.67 6.51 12.36
C ASP A 55 15.08 7.86 12.79
N LEU A 56 15.54 8.35 13.94
CA LEU A 56 15.17 9.67 14.44
C LEU A 56 15.98 10.79 13.76
N HIS A 57 17.23 10.51 13.36
CA HIS A 57 18.16 11.56 12.96
C HIS A 57 17.76 12.22 11.64
N SER A 58 17.41 11.43 10.62
CA SER A 58 16.95 11.98 9.33
C SER A 58 15.62 12.71 9.47
N GLY A 59 14.80 12.29 10.44
CA GLY A 59 13.46 12.78 10.70
C GLY A 59 13.38 14.07 11.52
N GLU A 60 14.38 14.36 12.34
CA GLU A 60 14.47 15.60 13.13
C GLU A 60 14.66 16.85 12.25
N ALA A 61 15.28 16.69 11.09
CA ALA A 61 15.42 17.77 10.10
C ALA A 61 14.12 18.08 9.34
N ALA A 62 13.07 17.27 9.49
CA ALA A 62 11.81 17.41 8.77
C ALA A 62 10.84 18.40 9.43
N GLN A 63 11.25 19.68 9.49
CA GLN A 63 10.42 20.75 10.04
C GLN A 63 9.66 21.46 8.93
N PHE A 64 8.32 21.47 9.00
CA PHE A 64 7.47 22.16 8.03
C PHE A 64 6.68 23.27 8.73
N TYR A 65 6.68 24.48 8.15
CA TYR A 65 5.80 25.54 8.66
C TYR A 65 4.32 25.18 8.49
N PHE A 66 3.98 24.40 7.47
CA PHE A 66 2.62 23.99 7.15
C PHE A 66 2.60 22.50 6.79
N GLY A 67 1.99 21.67 7.62
CA GLY A 67 1.75 20.25 7.33
C GLY A 67 0.45 20.02 6.53
N GLU A 68 0.13 18.76 6.20
CA GLU A 68 -1.05 18.45 5.37
C GLU A 68 -2.37 18.88 6.00
N GLU A 69 -2.44 18.91 7.33
CA GLU A 69 -3.65 19.30 8.05
C GLU A 69 -3.84 20.82 8.15
N SER A 70 -2.84 21.61 7.74
CA SER A 70 -2.90 23.06 7.85
C SER A 70 -3.94 23.69 6.92
N TYR A 71 -4.56 24.78 7.38
CA TYR A 71 -5.48 25.56 6.56
C TYR A 71 -4.80 26.12 5.30
N PHE A 72 -3.51 26.49 5.41
CA PHE A 72 -2.71 26.98 4.29
C PHE A 72 -2.61 25.94 3.18
N VAL A 73 -2.19 24.71 3.48
CA VAL A 73 -2.03 23.64 2.49
C VAL A 73 -3.37 23.27 1.87
N ARG A 74 -4.44 23.16 2.67
CA ARG A 74 -5.80 22.87 2.16
C ARG A 74 -6.28 23.95 1.19
N THR A 75 -6.09 25.22 1.54
CA THR A 75 -6.47 26.35 0.69
C THR A 75 -5.64 26.38 -0.59
N LEU A 76 -4.33 26.17 -0.47
CA LEU A 76 -3.42 26.10 -1.61
C LEU A 76 -3.83 24.99 -2.58
N PHE A 77 -4.14 23.80 -2.08
CA PHE A 77 -4.62 22.69 -2.89
C PHE A 77 -5.92 23.06 -3.63
N ALA A 78 -6.91 23.59 -2.93
CA ALA A 78 -8.19 23.98 -3.54
C ALA A 78 -8.04 25.07 -4.61
N MET A 79 -7.10 26.01 -4.43
CA MET A 79 -6.83 27.06 -5.42
C MET A 79 -6.08 26.54 -6.65
N ARG A 80 -5.16 25.59 -6.48
CA ARG A 80 -4.26 25.13 -7.56
C ARG A 80 -4.79 23.95 -8.33
N LEU A 81 -5.60 23.11 -7.68
CA LEU A 81 -6.22 21.93 -8.25
C LEU A 81 -7.73 22.01 -8.02
N PRO A 82 -8.41 23.03 -8.59
CA PRO A 82 -9.85 23.16 -8.44
C PRO A 82 -10.52 21.91 -9.04
N LEU A 83 -11.61 21.45 -8.41
CA LEU A 83 -12.37 20.24 -8.79
C LEU A 83 -11.62 18.91 -8.58
N SER A 84 -10.42 18.94 -8.01
CA SER A 84 -9.73 17.74 -7.53
C SER A 84 -10.01 17.51 -6.05
N ARG A 85 -9.95 16.25 -5.62
CA ARG A 85 -9.84 15.89 -4.20
C ARG A 85 -8.42 15.47 -3.86
N PRO A 86 -7.89 15.86 -2.68
CA PRO A 86 -6.60 15.33 -2.23
C PRO A 86 -6.77 13.84 -1.85
N SER A 87 -5.72 13.05 -2.08
CA SER A 87 -5.54 11.72 -1.52
C SER A 87 -4.53 11.78 -0.36
N HIS A 88 -4.06 10.62 0.12
CA HIS A 88 -3.13 10.49 1.24
C HIS A 88 -1.82 11.24 0.97
N ALA A 89 -1.59 12.30 1.75
CA ALA A 89 -0.39 13.09 1.70
C ALA A 89 0.81 12.29 2.25
N GLN A 90 1.99 12.54 1.68
CA GLN A 90 3.21 11.82 2.01
C GLN A 90 4.34 12.81 2.22
N TYR A 91 5.04 12.66 3.32
CA TYR A 91 6.33 13.31 3.49
C TYR A 91 7.40 12.46 2.81
N TYR A 92 8.26 13.10 2.05
CA TYR A 92 9.28 12.43 1.25
C TYR A 92 10.64 13.08 1.51
N LEU A 93 11.62 12.23 1.80
CA LEU A 93 13.02 12.62 1.91
C LEU A 93 13.66 12.44 0.54
N LYS A 94 13.99 13.56 -0.11
CA LYS A 94 14.68 13.54 -1.40
C LYS A 94 16.10 12.98 -1.25
N PRO A 95 16.69 12.45 -2.34
CA PRO A 95 18.07 11.95 -2.32
C PRO A 95 19.11 12.99 -1.88
N ASP A 96 18.84 14.29 -2.09
CA ASP A 96 19.69 15.40 -1.68
C ASP A 96 19.62 15.72 -0.16
N GLY A 97 18.76 15.02 0.59
CA GLY A 97 18.54 15.21 2.02
C GLY A 97 17.44 16.21 2.38
N ASN A 98 16.79 16.83 1.40
CA ASN A 98 15.70 17.78 1.65
C ASN A 98 14.35 17.07 1.78
N TRP A 99 13.52 17.56 2.69
CA TRP A 99 12.16 17.06 2.89
C TRP A 99 11.15 17.82 2.03
N THR A 100 10.10 17.13 1.60
CA THR A 100 8.93 17.75 0.96
C THR A 100 7.65 17.00 1.32
N LEU A 101 6.51 17.69 1.23
CA LEU A 101 5.17 17.13 1.36
C LEU A 101 4.57 16.95 -0.03
N LEU A 102 4.17 15.74 -0.37
CA LEU A 102 3.58 15.37 -1.65
C LEU A 102 2.10 15.03 -1.43
N ILE A 103 1.21 15.67 -2.16
CA ILE A 103 -0.24 15.49 -2.03
C ILE A 103 -0.79 15.07 -3.39
N PRO A 104 -1.04 13.77 -3.60
CA PRO A 104 -1.67 13.29 -4.82
C PRO A 104 -3.09 13.82 -4.96
N ALA A 105 -3.49 14.10 -6.20
CA ALA A 105 -4.79 14.68 -6.53
C ALA A 105 -5.59 13.78 -7.46
N ILE A 106 -6.85 13.56 -7.09
CA ILE A 106 -7.81 12.79 -7.87
C ILE A 106 -8.80 13.75 -8.50
N SER A 107 -8.80 13.78 -9.83
CA SER A 107 -9.78 14.50 -10.63
C SER A 107 -10.81 13.54 -11.21
N TYR A 108 -11.80 14.07 -11.89
CA TYR A 108 -12.87 13.28 -12.49
C TYR A 108 -13.02 13.66 -13.97
N LYS A 109 -13.10 12.65 -14.83
CA LYS A 109 -13.39 12.83 -16.25
C LYS A 109 -14.77 12.28 -16.58
N LEU A 110 -15.52 13.00 -17.40
CA LEU A 110 -16.83 12.54 -17.87
C LEU A 110 -16.62 11.39 -18.87
N SER A 111 -17.27 10.25 -18.62
CA SER A 111 -17.32 9.13 -19.55
C SER A 111 -18.38 9.33 -20.63
N VAL A 112 -18.32 8.53 -21.69
CA VAL A 112 -19.36 8.47 -22.74
C VAL A 112 -20.73 8.08 -22.17
N THR A 113 -20.76 7.38 -21.04
CA THR A 113 -22.00 6.99 -20.34
C THR A 113 -22.55 8.08 -19.41
N GLY A 114 -21.90 9.25 -19.35
CA GLY A 114 -22.26 10.33 -18.43
C GLY A 114 -21.77 10.11 -16.99
N ALA A 115 -21.04 9.02 -16.72
CA ALA A 115 -20.48 8.74 -15.41
C ALA A 115 -19.16 9.51 -15.19
N MET A 116 -18.93 9.97 -13.97
CA MET A 116 -17.67 10.62 -13.59
C MET A 116 -16.64 9.56 -13.19
N ILE A 117 -15.61 9.38 -13.99
CA ILE A 117 -14.53 8.41 -13.73
C ILE A 117 -13.41 9.14 -12.98
N PRO A 118 -13.10 8.75 -11.73
CA PRO A 118 -11.99 9.33 -11.00
C PRO A 118 -10.65 8.89 -11.64
N TYR A 119 -9.66 9.76 -11.65
CA TYR A 119 -8.30 9.46 -12.14
C TYR A 119 -7.22 10.25 -11.39
N PHE A 120 -6.03 9.65 -11.31
CA PHE A 120 -4.86 10.29 -10.73
C PHE A 120 -4.37 11.39 -11.68
N SER A 121 -4.44 12.63 -11.24
CA SER A 121 -4.36 13.80 -12.13
C SER A 121 -3.11 14.62 -11.97
N SER A 122 -2.65 14.80 -10.74
CA SER A 122 -1.50 15.66 -10.41
C SER A 122 -0.98 15.35 -9.01
N VAL A 123 0.20 15.86 -8.69
CA VAL A 123 0.75 15.86 -7.33
C VAL A 123 1.12 17.30 -6.96
N LEU A 124 0.56 17.79 -5.87
CA LEU A 124 0.99 19.06 -5.28
C LEU A 124 2.18 18.78 -4.36
N GLU A 125 3.33 19.35 -4.68
CA GLU A 125 4.50 19.38 -3.82
C GLU A 125 4.48 20.66 -2.98
N VAL A 126 4.66 20.54 -1.67
CA VAL A 126 4.83 21.64 -0.74
C VAL A 126 6.17 21.49 -0.02
N LEU A 127 7.02 22.50 -0.14
CA LEU A 127 8.32 22.55 0.53
C LEU A 127 8.14 22.99 1.99
N PRO A 128 9.11 22.66 2.88
CA PRO A 128 9.13 23.10 4.28
C PRO A 128 8.83 24.58 4.51
N SER A 129 9.28 25.42 3.58
CA SER A 129 9.11 26.88 3.56
C SER A 129 7.70 27.35 3.17
N GLY A 130 6.86 26.48 2.63
CA GLY A 130 5.53 26.81 2.08
C GLY A 130 5.52 27.13 0.58
N TRP A 131 6.68 27.17 -0.08
CA TRP A 131 6.76 27.17 -1.55
C TRP A 131 6.18 25.87 -2.10
N TYR A 132 5.65 25.90 -3.32
CA TYR A 132 4.96 24.75 -3.90
C TYR A 132 5.23 24.60 -5.39
N ASN A 133 5.06 23.37 -5.88
CA ASN A 133 5.03 23.02 -7.29
C ASN A 133 3.83 22.09 -7.54
N VAL A 134 3.35 22.05 -8.78
CA VAL A 134 2.35 21.08 -9.22
C VAL A 134 2.96 20.24 -10.33
N TRP A 135 2.90 18.93 -10.17
CA TRP A 135 3.53 17.97 -11.07
C TRP A 135 2.47 17.10 -11.74
N SER A 136 2.69 16.73 -13.00
CA SER A 136 1.94 15.61 -13.58
C SER A 136 2.34 14.28 -12.89
N PRO A 137 1.53 13.22 -12.95
CA PRO A 137 1.89 11.89 -12.46
C PRO A 137 3.25 11.40 -12.98
N GLU A 138 3.54 11.60 -14.26
CA GLU A 138 4.77 11.18 -14.92
C GLU A 138 5.98 12.03 -14.51
N GLU A 139 5.78 13.32 -14.28
CA GLU A 139 6.83 14.19 -13.72
C GLU A 139 7.11 13.84 -12.26
N ALA A 140 6.06 13.64 -11.46
CA ALA A 140 6.19 13.32 -10.05
C ALA A 140 6.86 11.95 -9.85
N GLY A 141 6.46 10.92 -10.61
CA GLY A 141 7.09 9.60 -10.56
C GLY A 141 8.58 9.61 -10.93
N ARG A 142 9.01 10.54 -11.79
CA ARG A 142 10.43 10.74 -12.13
C ARG A 142 11.21 11.51 -11.07
N ASN A 143 10.61 12.56 -10.49
CA ASN A 143 11.28 13.44 -9.52
C ASN A 143 11.27 12.88 -8.09
N PHE A 144 10.32 12.00 -7.76
CA PHE A 144 10.15 11.42 -6.42
C PHE A 144 10.10 9.88 -6.49
N PRO A 145 11.17 9.23 -6.98
CA PRO A 145 11.20 7.77 -7.09
C PRO A 145 11.04 7.14 -5.71
N GLY A 146 10.11 6.17 -5.59
CA GLY A 146 9.83 5.49 -4.33
C GLY A 146 8.81 6.20 -3.43
N ALA A 147 8.22 7.31 -3.84
CA ALA A 147 7.02 7.84 -3.19
C ALA A 147 5.77 7.09 -3.69
N PRO A 148 4.90 6.54 -2.81
CA PRO A 148 3.61 5.95 -3.20
C PRO A 148 2.56 6.98 -3.60
N LEU A 149 2.82 7.75 -4.64
CA LEU A 149 1.97 8.83 -5.15
C LEU A 149 0.64 8.37 -5.73
N PHE A 150 0.59 7.19 -6.34
CA PHE A 150 -0.64 6.66 -6.90
C PHE A 150 -1.66 6.40 -5.77
N PRO A 151 -2.86 6.97 -5.83
CA PRO A 151 -3.82 6.81 -4.74
C PRO A 151 -4.26 5.36 -4.52
N LEU A 152 -4.15 4.89 -3.28
CA LEU A 152 -4.51 3.53 -2.89
C LEU A 152 -5.96 3.19 -3.26
N GLU A 153 -6.86 4.13 -3.03
CA GLU A 153 -8.28 3.98 -3.31
C GLU A 153 -8.60 3.87 -4.81
N LEU A 154 -7.76 4.45 -5.69
CA LEU A 154 -7.93 4.30 -7.13
C LEU A 154 -7.48 2.93 -7.60
N GLY A 155 -6.35 2.43 -7.10
CA GLY A 155 -5.88 1.07 -7.39
C GLY A 155 -6.95 0.04 -7.06
N ARG A 156 -7.54 0.12 -5.86
CA ARG A 156 -8.63 -0.77 -5.45
C ARG A 156 -9.87 -0.62 -6.33
N LEU A 157 -10.35 0.60 -6.54
CA LEU A 157 -11.52 0.87 -7.38
C LEU A 157 -11.35 0.32 -8.80
N TYR A 158 -10.16 0.52 -9.39
CA TYR A 158 -9.84 0.04 -10.72
C TYR A 158 -9.74 -1.49 -10.76
N ALA A 159 -9.14 -2.10 -9.75
CA ALA A 159 -9.04 -3.56 -9.65
C ALA A 159 -10.41 -4.22 -9.51
N GLU A 160 -11.28 -3.71 -8.63
CA GLU A 160 -12.63 -4.22 -8.44
C GLU A 160 -13.49 -4.04 -9.69
N SER A 161 -13.37 -2.88 -10.36
CA SER A 161 -14.08 -2.61 -11.62
C SER A 161 -13.58 -3.54 -12.73
N TYR A 162 -12.27 -3.71 -12.85
CA TYR A 162 -11.67 -4.63 -13.82
C TYR A 162 -12.09 -6.07 -13.56
N GLY A 163 -12.04 -6.56 -12.32
CA GLY A 163 -12.45 -7.92 -11.97
C GLY A 163 -13.91 -8.24 -12.32
N LYS A 164 -14.82 -7.25 -12.18
CA LYS A 164 -16.24 -7.38 -12.54
C LYS A 164 -16.51 -7.27 -14.04
N PHE A 165 -15.76 -6.43 -14.75
CA PHE A 165 -16.05 -6.08 -16.14
C PHE A 165 -14.96 -6.50 -17.16
N LYS A 166 -14.02 -7.37 -16.78
CA LYS A 166 -12.88 -7.80 -17.62
C LYS A 166 -13.28 -8.25 -19.03
N SER A 167 -14.41 -8.95 -19.14
CA SER A 167 -14.95 -9.47 -20.42
C SER A 167 -16.06 -8.59 -21.01
N GLY A 168 -16.18 -7.33 -20.58
CA GLY A 168 -17.20 -6.38 -21.02
C GLY A 168 -18.52 -6.45 -20.25
N LEU A 169 -19.49 -5.60 -20.64
CA LEU A 169 -20.79 -5.45 -19.97
C LEU A 169 -21.68 -6.70 -20.06
N VAL A 170 -21.47 -7.57 -21.04
CA VAL A 170 -22.22 -8.82 -21.22
C VAL A 170 -21.95 -9.79 -20.07
N ASN A 171 -20.76 -9.74 -19.46
CA ASN A 171 -20.38 -10.63 -18.36
C ASN A 171 -21.16 -10.33 -17.06
N TYR A 172 -21.58 -9.06 -16.84
CA TYR A 172 -22.45 -8.70 -15.72
C TYR A 172 -23.83 -9.38 -15.81
N TYR A 173 -24.33 -9.63 -17.04
CA TYR A 173 -25.57 -10.37 -17.25
C TYR A 173 -25.36 -11.89 -17.19
N ASP A 174 -24.22 -12.41 -17.64
CA ASP A 174 -23.82 -13.83 -17.41
C ASP A 174 -23.61 -14.17 -15.92
N THR A 175 -23.43 -13.15 -15.08
CA THR A 175 -23.36 -13.26 -13.61
C THR A 175 -24.70 -13.69 -13.00
N VAL A 176 -25.81 -13.21 -13.56
CA VAL A 176 -27.16 -13.60 -13.16
C VAL A 176 -27.45 -15.06 -13.60
N LEU A 177 -26.69 -15.57 -14.56
CA LEU A 177 -26.86 -16.90 -15.18
C LEU A 177 -25.83 -17.95 -14.70
N GLY A 178 -24.95 -17.62 -13.75
CA GLY A 178 -24.12 -18.60 -13.03
C GLY A 178 -22.83 -19.05 -13.73
N ARG A 179 -22.25 -18.24 -14.63
CA ARG A 179 -20.93 -18.53 -15.24
C ARG A 179 -19.81 -17.72 -14.55
N ASN A 180 -18.92 -18.44 -13.85
CA ASN A 180 -17.90 -17.96 -12.90
C ASN A 180 -16.69 -17.20 -13.50
N ASN A 181 -16.92 -16.13 -14.27
CA ASN A 181 -15.83 -15.31 -14.85
C ASN A 181 -15.72 -13.91 -14.21
N ILE A 182 -16.01 -13.80 -12.93
CA ILE A 182 -15.79 -12.58 -12.14
C ILE A 182 -14.64 -12.81 -11.19
N TYR A 183 -13.77 -11.81 -11.12
CA TYR A 183 -12.75 -11.75 -10.09
C TYR A 183 -13.11 -10.73 -9.02
N GLU A 184 -12.72 -11.04 -7.80
CA GLU A 184 -12.72 -10.15 -6.66
C GLU A 184 -11.28 -9.93 -6.18
N VAL A 185 -11.06 -8.78 -5.55
CA VAL A 185 -9.80 -8.53 -4.83
C VAL A 185 -9.68 -9.62 -3.78
N SER A 186 -8.51 -10.26 -3.73
CA SER A 186 -8.26 -11.39 -2.84
C SER A 186 -8.15 -10.94 -1.38
N GLU A 187 -9.33 -10.75 -0.79
CA GLU A 187 -9.57 -10.36 0.59
C GLU A 187 -10.84 -11.03 1.12
N ASP A 188 -10.88 -11.32 2.41
CA ASP A 188 -12.14 -11.69 3.04
C ASP A 188 -12.98 -10.44 3.29
N SER A 189 -13.95 -10.20 2.40
CA SER A 189 -14.93 -9.10 2.53
C SER A 189 -15.83 -9.24 3.76
N VAL A 190 -15.89 -10.43 4.39
CA VAL A 190 -16.81 -10.74 5.49
C VAL A 190 -16.25 -10.32 6.86
N ALA A 191 -14.96 -10.01 6.97
CA ALA A 191 -14.31 -9.70 8.26
C ALA A 191 -14.48 -8.25 8.75
N GLY A 192 -15.28 -7.39 8.09
CA GLY A 192 -15.63 -6.10 8.68
C GLY A 192 -16.37 -5.21 7.71
N GLY A 193 -17.68 -5.08 7.97
CA GLY A 193 -18.66 -4.40 7.12
C GLY A 193 -18.16 -3.09 6.56
N TYR A 194 -17.84 -3.11 5.27
CA TYR A 194 -17.51 -1.92 4.53
C TYR A 194 -18.76 -1.45 3.78
N SER A 195 -19.21 -0.25 4.10
CA SER A 195 -19.96 0.59 3.17
C SER A 195 -18.95 1.46 2.40
N PRO A 196 -19.05 1.60 1.07
CA PRO A 196 -18.26 2.55 0.30
C PRO A 196 -18.30 4.00 0.82
N ASP A 197 -19.30 4.33 1.63
CA ASP A 197 -19.51 5.65 2.22
C ASP A 197 -18.85 5.83 3.61
N ASP A 198 -18.32 4.75 4.21
CA ASP A 198 -17.71 4.82 5.54
C ASP A 198 -16.21 5.15 5.45
N VAL A 199 -15.92 6.45 5.43
CA VAL A 199 -14.57 7.06 5.48
C VAL A 199 -13.82 6.74 6.80
N HIS A 200 -14.42 5.98 7.72
CA HIS A 200 -13.93 5.80 9.10
C HIS A 200 -13.60 4.35 9.53
N VAL A 201 -13.74 3.34 8.67
CA VAL A 201 -13.25 1.98 9.02
C VAL A 201 -11.85 1.75 8.42
N ALA A 202 -10.90 2.60 8.83
CA ALA A 202 -9.46 2.40 8.61
C ALA A 202 -8.85 1.38 9.60
N ALA A 203 -9.67 0.61 10.31
CA ALA A 203 -9.24 -0.31 11.37
C ALA A 203 -8.72 -1.65 10.85
N ASP A 204 -8.94 -1.96 9.58
CA ASP A 204 -8.36 -3.16 8.96
C ASP A 204 -7.36 -2.74 7.89
N ASN A 205 -6.08 -3.03 8.14
CA ASN A 205 -5.05 -3.04 7.10
C ASN A 205 -5.47 -4.08 6.03
N ARG A 206 -6.15 -3.60 4.99
CA ARG A 206 -6.68 -4.39 3.87
C ARG A 206 -5.95 -3.96 2.60
N PHE A 207 -5.61 -4.94 1.78
CA PHE A 207 -4.82 -4.82 0.55
C PHE A 207 -5.34 -3.68 -0.33
N PRO A 208 -4.48 -2.67 -0.51
CA PRO A 208 -3.27 -2.80 -1.30
C PRO A 208 -2.02 -2.53 -0.46
N PHE A 209 -0.98 -3.34 -0.59
CA PHE A 209 0.33 -2.99 -0.05
C PHE A 209 1.29 -2.61 -1.18
N TYR A 210 2.22 -1.74 -0.82
CA TYR A 210 3.32 -1.36 -1.68
C TYR A 210 4.49 -2.31 -1.46
N GLN A 211 5.07 -2.77 -2.56
CA GLN A 211 6.29 -3.55 -2.55
C GLN A 211 7.21 -3.03 -3.64
N VAL A 212 8.51 -3.03 -3.38
CA VAL A 212 9.49 -2.74 -4.42
C VAL A 212 9.81 -4.03 -5.17
N PHE A 213 9.64 -3.99 -6.50
CA PHE A 213 10.04 -5.06 -7.39
C PHE A 213 11.25 -4.62 -8.22
N GLU A 214 12.18 -5.54 -8.43
CA GLU A 214 13.31 -5.30 -9.31
C GLU A 214 12.83 -4.92 -10.71
N GLY A 215 13.39 -3.84 -11.27
CA GLY A 215 13.02 -3.32 -12.60
C GLY A 215 11.66 -2.62 -12.71
N LEU A 216 10.78 -2.72 -11.70
CA LEU A 216 9.51 -1.98 -11.65
C LEU A 216 9.47 -0.88 -10.60
N GLY A 217 10.33 -0.95 -9.58
CA GLY A 217 10.32 0.01 -8.47
C GLY A 217 9.14 -0.23 -7.53
N LEU A 218 8.77 0.82 -6.78
CA LEU A 218 7.68 0.77 -5.82
C LEU A 218 6.35 0.55 -6.55
N THR A 219 5.71 -0.58 -6.28
CA THR A 219 4.50 -1.02 -6.98
C THR A 219 3.42 -1.37 -5.97
N GLN A 220 2.22 -0.88 -6.20
CA GLN A 220 1.02 -1.31 -5.50
C GLN A 220 0.55 -2.64 -6.13
N MET A 221 0.45 -3.67 -5.31
CA MET A 221 0.05 -5.00 -5.77
C MET A 221 -1.38 -5.34 -5.33
N ILE A 222 -2.22 -5.76 -6.28
CA ILE A 222 -3.61 -6.16 -6.01
C ILE A 222 -3.87 -7.54 -6.64
N PRO A 223 -3.87 -8.62 -5.83
CA PRO A 223 -4.22 -9.96 -6.30
C PRO A 223 -5.73 -10.10 -6.52
N LEU A 224 -6.09 -10.80 -7.60
CA LEU A 224 -7.46 -11.10 -8.01
C LEU A 224 -7.69 -12.62 -7.99
N GLU A 225 -8.82 -13.01 -7.40
CA GLU A 225 -9.28 -14.40 -7.35
C GLU A 225 -10.69 -14.53 -7.91
N PRO A 226 -11.11 -15.70 -8.42
CA PRO A 226 -12.49 -15.94 -8.81
C PRO A 226 -13.42 -15.79 -7.62
N VAL A 227 -14.61 -15.24 -7.87
CA VAL A 227 -15.69 -15.27 -6.88
C VAL A 227 -16.08 -16.73 -6.62
N GLY A 228 -16.08 -17.13 -5.35
CA GLY A 228 -16.43 -18.48 -4.91
C GLY A 228 -15.24 -19.31 -4.37
N PRO A 229 -15.44 -20.61 -4.11
CA PRO A 229 -14.54 -21.40 -3.26
C PRO A 229 -13.26 -21.89 -3.93
N SER A 230 -13.00 -21.49 -5.18
CA SER A 230 -11.81 -21.97 -5.91
C SER A 230 -10.52 -21.42 -5.29
N PHE A 231 -10.54 -20.20 -4.75
CA PHE A 231 -9.41 -19.48 -4.15
C PHE A 231 -8.07 -19.56 -4.93
N ALA A 232 -8.16 -19.78 -6.24
CA ALA A 232 -7.01 -19.84 -7.13
C ALA A 232 -6.63 -18.42 -7.56
N LEU A 233 -5.34 -18.10 -7.55
CA LEU A 233 -4.86 -16.81 -8.04
C LEU A 233 -5.11 -16.72 -9.54
N SER A 234 -5.95 -15.78 -9.96
CA SER A 234 -6.25 -15.58 -11.38
C SER A 234 -5.31 -14.56 -12.02
N GLU A 235 -5.04 -13.47 -11.33
CA GLU A 235 -4.25 -12.36 -11.86
C GLU A 235 -3.73 -11.50 -10.71
N VAL A 236 -2.61 -10.83 -10.91
CA VAL A 236 -2.10 -9.81 -10.00
C VAL A 236 -1.99 -8.52 -10.81
N LEU A 237 -2.73 -7.49 -10.38
CA LEU A 237 -2.59 -6.15 -10.93
C LEU A 237 -1.44 -5.43 -10.21
N LEU A 238 -0.58 -4.82 -10.99
CA LEU A 238 0.63 -4.12 -10.56
C LEU A 238 0.52 -2.67 -11.01
N PHE A 239 0.23 -1.76 -10.08
CA PHE A 239 0.20 -0.33 -10.37
C PHE A 239 1.51 0.28 -9.93
N ASP A 240 2.20 0.94 -10.85
CA ASP A 240 3.38 1.74 -10.53
C ASP A 240 3.02 2.79 -9.48
N GLY A 241 3.73 2.78 -8.36
CA GLY A 241 3.40 3.62 -7.20
C GLY A 241 3.61 5.11 -7.43
N GLY A 242 4.40 5.51 -8.44
CA GLY A 242 4.63 6.92 -8.75
C GLY A 242 3.63 7.49 -9.77
N THR A 243 3.29 6.69 -10.78
CA THR A 243 2.56 7.13 -11.98
C THR A 243 1.15 6.54 -12.10
N GLY A 244 0.88 5.41 -11.44
CA GLY A 244 -0.36 4.65 -11.60
C GLY A 244 -0.44 3.81 -12.87
N ALA A 245 0.66 3.70 -13.64
CA ALA A 245 0.71 2.82 -14.80
C ALA A 245 0.46 1.37 -14.38
N VAL A 246 -0.50 0.72 -15.03
CA VAL A 246 -0.92 -0.64 -14.67
C VAL A 246 -0.26 -1.69 -15.56
N ARG A 247 0.17 -2.78 -14.93
CA ARG A 247 0.54 -4.04 -15.58
C ARG A 247 -0.24 -5.15 -14.92
N SER A 248 -0.35 -6.29 -15.59
CA SER A 248 -0.89 -7.48 -14.96
C SER A 248 0.05 -8.67 -15.12
N TYR A 249 0.05 -9.51 -14.10
CA TYR A 249 0.70 -10.80 -14.09
C TYR A 249 -0.37 -11.88 -13.99
N ILE A 250 -0.41 -12.76 -14.98
CA ILE A 250 -1.32 -13.90 -15.03
C ILE A 250 -0.46 -15.15 -14.87
N PRO A 251 -0.65 -15.96 -13.81
CA PRO A 251 0.07 -17.22 -13.65
C PRO A 251 -0.15 -18.14 -14.87
N GLY A 252 0.91 -18.82 -15.31
CA GLY A 252 0.81 -19.81 -16.40
C GLY A 252 -0.15 -20.95 -16.02
N ALA A 253 -0.82 -21.56 -17.00
CA ALA A 253 -1.83 -22.59 -16.77
C ALA A 253 -1.25 -23.84 -16.07
N GLU A 254 0.02 -24.14 -16.34
CA GLU A 254 0.81 -25.19 -15.71
C GLU A 254 1.27 -24.85 -14.28
N PHE A 255 1.11 -23.61 -13.85
CA PHE A 255 1.48 -23.07 -12.53
C PHE A 255 0.25 -22.51 -11.80
N SER A 256 -0.75 -23.35 -11.55
CA SER A 256 -1.91 -22.96 -10.73
C SER A 256 -1.45 -22.60 -9.31
N LEU A 257 -1.42 -21.30 -9.01
CA LEU A 257 -1.11 -20.77 -7.68
C LEU A 257 -2.40 -20.57 -6.89
N ASN A 258 -2.36 -20.85 -5.60
CA ASN A 258 -3.41 -20.44 -4.66
C ASN A 258 -3.23 -18.96 -4.37
N GLY A 259 -4.34 -18.23 -4.28
CA GLY A 259 -4.31 -16.83 -3.92
C GLY A 259 -4.19 -16.61 -2.41
N PRO A 260 -3.98 -15.35 -1.98
CA PRO A 260 -3.64 -15.05 -0.60
C PRO A 260 -4.74 -15.43 0.40
N ARG A 261 -6.02 -15.43 0.04
CA ARG A 261 -7.10 -15.86 0.96
C ARG A 261 -6.96 -17.29 1.45
N LYS A 262 -6.52 -18.20 0.58
CA LYS A 262 -6.30 -19.60 0.97
C LYS A 262 -4.97 -19.79 1.69
N ALA A 263 -3.94 -19.02 1.29
CA ALA A 263 -2.65 -19.03 1.96
C ALA A 263 -2.74 -18.48 3.40
N GLU A 264 -3.51 -17.42 3.63
CA GLU A 264 -3.72 -16.82 4.96
C GLU A 264 -4.24 -17.84 5.97
N LYS A 265 -5.15 -18.72 5.56
CA LYS A 265 -5.68 -19.79 6.43
C LYS A 265 -4.58 -20.73 6.93
N GLN A 266 -3.47 -20.87 6.22
CA GLN A 266 -2.35 -21.73 6.60
C GLN A 266 -1.38 -21.04 7.57
N VAL A 267 -1.44 -19.71 7.70
CA VAL A 267 -0.59 -18.96 8.64
C VAL A 267 -0.76 -19.51 10.06
N TRP A 268 -2.01 -19.78 10.43
CA TRP A 268 -2.37 -20.29 11.76
C TRP A 268 -1.94 -21.74 11.99
N THR A 269 -1.73 -22.52 10.94
CA THR A 269 -1.14 -23.87 11.06
C THR A 269 0.33 -23.80 11.46
N ALA A 270 1.08 -22.78 11.03
CA ALA A 270 2.45 -22.55 11.49
C ALA A 270 2.51 -21.90 12.89
N LEU A 271 1.42 -21.30 13.36
CA LEU A 271 1.32 -20.60 14.65
C LEU A 271 0.16 -21.13 15.52
N PRO A 272 0.12 -22.43 15.86
CA PRO A 272 -1.05 -23.05 16.50
C PRO A 272 -1.33 -22.56 17.93
N THR A 273 -0.36 -21.89 18.57
CA THR A 273 -0.48 -21.36 19.92
C THR A 273 -0.90 -19.88 19.96
N PHE A 274 -1.06 -19.24 18.80
CA PHE A 274 -1.41 -17.82 18.72
C PHE A 274 -2.94 -17.67 18.77
N PRO A 275 -3.49 -16.97 19.78
CA PRO A 275 -4.94 -16.72 19.87
C PRO A 275 -5.41 -15.79 18.73
N HIS A 276 -6.36 -16.25 17.92
CA HIS A 276 -6.87 -15.51 16.74
C HIS A 276 -7.60 -14.21 17.13
N GLU A 277 -8.07 -14.09 18.36
CA GLU A 277 -8.71 -12.88 18.89
C GLU A 277 -7.70 -11.76 19.21
N LYS A 278 -6.40 -12.09 19.33
CA LYS A 278 -5.34 -11.11 19.60
C LYS A 278 -4.40 -10.86 18.42
N TYR A 279 -4.34 -11.79 17.47
CA TYR A 279 -3.40 -11.74 16.37
C TYR A 279 -4.10 -11.74 15.02
N LYS A 280 -3.55 -10.98 14.07
CA LYS A 280 -4.05 -10.93 12.70
C LYS A 280 -2.88 -11.09 11.72
N ALA A 281 -3.12 -11.84 10.65
CA ALA A 281 -2.23 -11.88 9.50
C ALA A 281 -2.58 -10.71 8.56
N VAL A 282 -1.58 -9.96 8.14
CA VAL A 282 -1.73 -8.81 7.24
C VAL A 282 -0.66 -8.83 6.15
N GLU A 283 -0.83 -8.02 5.10
CA GLU A 283 0.19 -7.74 4.08
C GLU A 283 0.78 -8.98 3.39
N ALA A 284 -0.03 -9.77 2.69
CA ALA A 284 0.42 -10.91 1.87
C ALA A 284 1.28 -10.46 0.67
N ARG A 285 2.59 -10.30 0.92
CA ARG A 285 3.62 -9.94 -0.05
C ARG A 285 4.01 -11.13 -0.93
N ILE A 286 4.19 -10.90 -2.23
CA ILE A 286 4.73 -11.95 -3.12
C ILE A 286 6.25 -11.99 -2.98
N LYS A 287 6.79 -13.18 -2.75
CA LYS A 287 8.24 -13.45 -2.74
C LYS A 287 8.55 -14.63 -3.66
N THR A 288 9.72 -14.59 -4.30
CA THR A 288 10.22 -15.68 -5.14
C THR A 288 11.49 -16.24 -4.52
N GLY A 289 11.54 -17.55 -4.33
CA GLY A 289 12.74 -18.25 -3.87
C GLY A 289 13.74 -18.46 -5.01
N ALA A 290 15.00 -18.74 -4.67
CA ALA A 290 16.06 -19.09 -5.62
C ALA A 290 15.75 -20.38 -6.41
N ASP A 291 14.88 -21.24 -5.87
CA ASP A 291 14.36 -22.44 -6.52
C ASP A 291 13.21 -22.15 -7.51
N GLY A 292 12.85 -20.87 -7.70
CA GLY A 292 11.77 -20.42 -8.57
C GLY A 292 10.37 -20.57 -7.97
N LYS A 293 10.25 -21.03 -6.72
CA LYS A 293 8.94 -21.11 -6.05
C LYS A 293 8.43 -19.74 -5.68
N VAL A 294 7.11 -19.60 -5.71
CA VAL A 294 6.40 -18.37 -5.34
C VAL A 294 5.77 -18.57 -3.95
N TYR A 295 5.92 -17.57 -3.10
CA TYR A 295 5.45 -17.57 -1.72
C TYR A 295 4.61 -16.32 -1.44
N TRP A 296 3.65 -16.48 -0.53
CA TRP A 296 2.96 -15.39 0.13
C TRP A 296 3.59 -15.15 1.50
N LEU A 297 4.20 -14.00 1.71
CA LEU A 297 4.75 -13.56 2.99
C LEU A 297 3.69 -12.74 3.74
N PHE A 298 3.24 -13.24 4.88
CA PHE A 298 2.34 -12.53 5.78
C PHE A 298 3.11 -11.95 6.98
N THR A 299 2.71 -10.75 7.38
CA THR A 299 3.13 -10.15 8.65
C THR A 299 2.06 -10.45 9.70
N VAL A 300 2.44 -11.05 10.83
CA VAL A 300 1.51 -11.33 11.93
C VAL A 300 1.69 -10.26 13.00
N VAL A 301 0.60 -9.55 13.30
CA VAL A 301 0.58 -8.42 14.23
C VAL A 301 -0.35 -8.69 15.41
N ASN A 302 0.00 -8.17 16.58
CA ASN A 302 -0.85 -8.13 17.77
C ASN A 302 -1.78 -6.90 17.67
N ILE A 303 -3.09 -7.15 17.54
CA ILE A 303 -4.10 -6.09 17.38
C ILE A 303 -4.61 -5.51 18.70
N THR A 304 -4.31 -6.14 19.83
CA THR A 304 -4.66 -5.62 21.16
C THR A 304 -3.62 -4.64 21.72
N ALA A 305 -2.41 -4.59 21.11
CA ALA A 305 -1.31 -3.71 21.49
C ALA A 305 -0.95 -3.73 22.99
N ASP A 306 -1.29 -4.83 23.68
CA ASP A 306 -0.91 -5.11 25.07
C ASP A 306 0.56 -5.56 25.19
N GLN A 307 1.18 -5.89 24.05
CA GLN A 307 2.58 -6.29 23.89
C GLN A 307 3.16 -5.67 22.61
N SER A 308 4.28 -6.21 22.12
CA SER A 308 4.85 -5.86 20.81
C SER A 308 3.80 -6.00 19.70
N VAL A 309 3.67 -4.96 18.87
CA VAL A 309 2.74 -4.94 17.73
C VAL A 309 3.17 -5.95 16.66
N PHE A 310 4.47 -6.10 16.41
CA PHE A 310 4.99 -7.18 15.58
C PHE A 310 5.08 -8.47 16.38
N ALA A 311 4.66 -9.59 15.77
CA ALA A 311 4.76 -10.90 16.38
C ALA A 311 5.61 -11.89 15.57
N LYS A 312 5.28 -12.14 14.30
CA LYS A 312 5.96 -13.12 13.43
C LYS A 312 5.87 -12.74 11.95
N LEU A 313 6.75 -13.31 11.14
CA LEU A 313 6.60 -13.40 9.69
C LEU A 313 6.25 -14.84 9.31
N VAL A 314 5.33 -15.04 8.36
CA VAL A 314 4.99 -16.38 7.88
C VAL A 314 5.00 -16.43 6.35
N LEU A 315 5.88 -17.25 5.77
CA LEU A 315 5.85 -17.57 4.35
C LEU A 315 4.94 -18.77 4.12
N VAL A 316 4.08 -18.70 3.10
CA VAL A 316 3.24 -19.82 2.65
C VAL A 316 3.55 -20.09 1.20
N ASP A 317 3.93 -21.33 0.86
CA ASP A 317 4.13 -21.76 -0.52
C ASP A 317 2.83 -21.56 -1.31
N ALA A 318 2.86 -20.77 -2.38
CA ALA A 318 1.66 -20.42 -3.13
C ALA A 318 1.04 -21.63 -3.84
N ARG A 319 1.78 -22.72 -4.07
CA ARG A 319 1.29 -23.93 -4.72
C ARG A 319 0.91 -25.00 -3.70
N GLU A 320 1.84 -25.36 -2.83
CA GLU A 320 1.70 -26.48 -1.89
C GLU A 320 1.05 -26.05 -0.57
N LEU A 321 0.86 -24.75 -0.34
CA LEU A 321 0.24 -24.20 0.86
C LEU A 321 0.97 -24.57 2.16
N THR A 322 2.24 -24.95 2.06
CA THR A 322 3.08 -25.29 3.22
C THR A 322 3.55 -23.99 3.89
N PRO A 323 3.23 -23.76 5.18
CA PRO A 323 3.59 -22.54 5.88
C PRO A 323 4.91 -22.69 6.67
N PHE A 324 5.70 -21.62 6.75
CA PHE A 324 6.97 -21.51 7.45
C PHE A 324 7.00 -20.21 8.26
N ALA A 325 7.23 -20.30 9.57
CA ALA A 325 7.26 -19.14 10.46
C ALA A 325 8.70 -18.68 10.76
N PHE A 326 8.88 -17.37 10.83
CA PHE A 326 10.16 -16.70 11.04
C PHE A 326 10.05 -15.57 12.06
N ASP A 327 11.15 -15.33 12.76
CA ASP A 327 11.30 -14.25 13.74
C ASP A 327 11.86 -12.96 13.13
N SER A 328 12.49 -13.05 11.95
CA SER A 328 13.20 -11.93 11.33
C SER A 328 13.12 -11.96 9.80
N GLN A 329 13.23 -10.78 9.17
CA GLN A 329 13.34 -10.66 7.72
C GLN A 329 14.63 -11.30 7.20
N GLU A 330 15.73 -11.23 7.96
CA GLU A 330 16.98 -11.91 7.61
C GLU A 330 16.82 -13.43 7.49
N SER A 331 16.03 -14.04 8.38
CA SER A 331 15.71 -15.47 8.31
C SER A 331 14.86 -15.81 7.08
N VAL A 332 13.91 -14.94 6.73
CA VAL A 332 13.11 -15.05 5.49
C VAL A 332 14.02 -14.97 4.26
N ASP A 333 14.89 -13.97 4.20
CA ASP A 333 15.79 -13.77 3.06
C ASP A 333 16.81 -14.90 2.92
N SER A 334 17.27 -15.45 4.04
CA SER A 334 18.16 -16.62 4.05
C SER A 334 17.44 -17.88 3.57
N PHE A 335 16.17 -18.07 3.96
CA PHE A 335 15.35 -19.16 3.46
C PHE A 335 15.11 -19.05 1.94
N LEU A 336 14.76 -17.86 1.46
CA LEU A 336 14.49 -17.61 0.04
C LEU A 336 15.73 -17.74 -0.85
N ARG A 337 16.93 -17.45 -0.34
CA ARG A 337 18.20 -17.67 -1.06
C ARG A 337 18.56 -19.15 -1.24
N GLY A 338 17.97 -20.04 -0.43
CA GLY A 338 18.27 -21.47 -0.46
C GLY A 338 19.62 -21.81 0.21
N PRO A 339 19.95 -23.10 0.31
CA PRO A 339 21.28 -23.53 0.76
C PRO A 339 22.34 -23.09 -0.26
N ASN A 340 23.41 -22.46 0.23
CA ASN A 340 24.59 -22.10 -0.56
C ASN A 340 25.26 -23.34 -1.19
#